data_AF-A0A376L046-F1
#
_entry.id   AF-A0A376L046-F1
#
_cell.length_a   1.000
_cell.length_b   1.000
_cell.length_c   1.000
_cell.angle_alpha   90.00
_cell.angle_beta   90.00
_cell.angle_gamma   90.00
#
_symmetry.space_group_name_H-M   'P 1'
#
loop_
_entity.id
_entity.type
_entity.pdbx_description
1 polymer ?
#
loop_
_entity_poly.entity_id
_entity_poly.type
_entity_poly.pdbx_seq_one_letter_code
_entity_poly.pdbx_strand_id
1 'polypeptide(L)'
;MVTKDYTFKRPGWPGRFDQEGQYQDYQRTQYEVYDYPGRFKGAHGQNFARWQMDGWRNNAEVARGTSRSPEIWPGRRIVLTGHPQANLNREWQVVASELHGEQPQAVPGRQGAGTALENHFAVIPADRTWRPQPLLKPLVDGPQSAVVTGPAGEEIFCDEHGRVRVKFNWDRYNPADQDSSCWIRVAQAWAGTGFGHLAIPRVGQEVIVDFLNGDPDQPIIMGRTYHQENRTPGSLPGTKTQMTIRSKTYMGSGFNELKFDDATGREQVYIHAQKNMDTEVLNDRTTTVKHDHRETVKNDQTVTIQGR
;
A
#
# COMPACT_ATOMS: atom_id res chain seq x y z
N MET A 1 -0.69 -17.94 16.06
CA MET A 1 -0.58 -16.71 15.24
C MET A 1 -0.99 -17.10 13.85
N VAL A 2 -2.01 -16.44 13.32
CA VAL A 2 -2.48 -16.62 11.96
C VAL A 2 -2.41 -15.28 11.28
N THR A 3 -1.73 -15.22 10.15
CA THR A 3 -1.59 -13.99 9.38
C THR A 3 -2.09 -14.21 7.96
N LYS A 4 -2.80 -13.22 7.44
CA LYS A 4 -3.40 -13.28 6.10
C LYS A 4 -3.07 -12.03 5.29
N ASP A 5 -2.87 -12.18 3.99
CA ASP A 5 -2.73 -11.05 3.06
C ASP A 5 -3.31 -11.40 1.68
N TYR A 6 -3.53 -10.37 0.86
CA TYR A 6 -4.05 -10.44 -0.49
C TYR A 6 -3.01 -9.98 -1.52
N THR A 7 -3.00 -10.64 -2.68
CA THR A 7 -2.26 -10.16 -3.86
C THR A 7 -3.11 -10.27 -5.12
N PHE A 8 -3.30 -9.14 -5.81
CA PHE A 8 -4.10 -9.12 -7.04
C PHE A 8 -3.48 -9.93 -8.18
N LYS A 9 -2.17 -10.23 -8.10
CA LYS A 9 -1.49 -11.09 -9.08
C LYS A 9 -1.90 -12.57 -8.97
N ARG A 10 -2.42 -12.99 -7.81
CA ARG A 10 -2.88 -14.36 -7.54
C ARG A 10 -4.13 -14.30 -6.65
N PRO A 11 -5.28 -13.85 -7.17
CA PRO A 11 -6.46 -13.56 -6.34
C PRO A 11 -7.03 -14.79 -5.63
N GLY A 12 -6.85 -15.99 -6.18
CA GLY A 12 -7.24 -17.26 -5.56
C GLY A 12 -6.22 -17.85 -4.58
N TRP A 13 -5.03 -17.25 -4.43
CA TRP A 13 -4.05 -17.74 -3.47
C TRP A 13 -4.54 -17.42 -2.04
N PRO A 14 -4.63 -18.42 -1.12
CA PRO A 14 -5.20 -18.21 0.21
C PRO A 14 -4.48 -17.13 1.03
N GLY A 15 -3.18 -16.94 0.78
CA GLY A 15 -2.36 -15.93 1.43
C GLY A 15 -2.38 -16.04 2.95
N ARG A 16 -2.53 -17.25 3.51
CA ARG A 16 -2.64 -17.53 4.94
C ARG A 16 -1.44 -18.32 5.40
N PHE A 17 -0.85 -17.90 6.52
CA PHE A 17 0.21 -18.63 7.21
C PHE A 17 -0.09 -18.71 8.71
N ASP A 18 0.21 -19.88 9.27
CA ASP A 18 -0.10 -20.21 10.65
C ASP A 18 1.23 -20.56 11.35
N GLN A 19 1.38 -20.07 12.58
CA GLN A 19 2.50 -20.40 13.45
C GLN A 19 1.96 -20.68 14.86
N GLU A 20 2.25 -21.88 15.35
CA GLU A 20 2.02 -22.26 16.74
C GLU A 20 3.14 -21.79 17.65
N GLY A 21 2.79 -21.52 18.91
CA GLY A 21 3.77 -21.19 19.94
C GLY A 21 4.54 -22.43 20.35
N GLN A 22 5.83 -22.28 20.65
CA GLN A 22 6.66 -23.36 21.18
C GLN A 22 6.79 -23.27 22.70
N TYR A 23 7.19 -24.37 23.33
CA TYR A 23 7.48 -24.48 24.77
C TYR A 23 6.29 -24.07 25.63
N GLN A 24 5.19 -24.83 25.48
CA GLN A 24 3.88 -24.55 26.06
C GLN A 24 3.49 -25.52 27.18
N ASP A 25 4.46 -26.24 27.78
CA ASP A 25 4.23 -27.35 28.72
C ASP A 25 3.31 -27.00 29.90
N TYR A 26 3.22 -25.70 30.25
CA TYR A 26 2.39 -25.19 31.35
C TYR A 26 1.42 -24.07 30.90
N GLN A 27 1.08 -24.01 29.60
CA GLN A 27 0.29 -22.93 29.01
C GLN A 27 -0.95 -23.49 28.29
N ARG A 28 -2.07 -22.77 28.35
CA ARG A 28 -3.27 -23.12 27.56
C ARG A 28 -3.04 -22.72 26.10
N THR A 29 -3.43 -23.61 25.18
CA THR A 29 -3.26 -23.43 23.72
C THR A 29 -4.54 -22.96 23.02
N GLN A 30 -5.53 -22.49 23.78
CA GLN A 30 -6.87 -22.19 23.29
C GLN A 30 -6.98 -20.84 22.56
N TYR A 31 -6.02 -19.94 22.77
CA TYR A 31 -6.08 -18.58 22.23
C TYR A 31 -5.24 -18.44 20.98
N GLU A 32 -5.84 -17.82 19.95
CA GLU A 32 -5.20 -17.46 18.71
C GLU A 32 -5.09 -15.94 18.59
N VAL A 33 -3.99 -15.47 17.99
CA VAL A 33 -3.86 -14.11 17.48
C VAL A 33 -4.00 -14.19 15.96
N TYR A 34 -4.95 -13.44 15.41
CA TYR A 34 -5.19 -13.31 13.98
C TYR A 34 -4.89 -11.88 13.52
N ASP A 35 -4.18 -11.72 12.40
CA ASP A 35 -3.80 -10.42 11.86
C ASP A 35 -3.96 -10.33 10.33
N TYR A 36 -4.46 -9.18 9.86
CA TYR A 36 -4.62 -8.83 8.45
C TYR A 36 -4.55 -7.29 8.29
N PRO A 37 -3.76 -6.76 7.33
CA PRO A 37 -2.93 -7.47 6.35
C PRO A 37 -1.56 -7.91 6.91
N GLY A 38 -1.12 -9.10 6.51
CA GLY A 38 0.15 -9.71 6.95
C GLY A 38 1.42 -9.22 6.24
N ARG A 39 1.27 -8.37 5.22
CA ARG A 39 2.35 -7.65 4.50
C ARG A 39 3.34 -8.57 3.76
N PHE A 40 2.82 -9.62 3.16
CA PHE A 40 3.58 -10.55 2.34
C PHE A 40 2.80 -10.87 1.05
N LYS A 41 3.53 -11.11 -0.04
CA LYS A 41 2.93 -11.47 -1.34
C LYS A 41 3.37 -12.86 -1.82
N GLY A 42 3.98 -13.66 -0.95
CA GLY A 42 4.48 -15.00 -1.23
C GLY A 42 4.91 -15.78 0.02
N ALA A 43 5.74 -16.80 -0.16
CA ALA A 43 6.12 -17.78 0.87
C ALA A 43 6.79 -17.18 2.11
N HIS A 44 7.38 -15.97 2.01
CA HIS A 44 7.95 -15.25 3.14
C HIS A 44 6.94 -14.99 4.27
N GLY A 45 5.63 -15.05 4.02
CA GLY A 45 4.62 -14.91 5.07
C GLY A 45 4.78 -15.89 6.23
N GLN A 46 5.33 -17.10 6.01
CA GLN A 46 5.65 -18.01 7.11
C GLN A 46 6.70 -17.42 8.06
N ASN A 47 7.70 -16.71 7.53
CA ASN A 47 8.69 -16.03 8.36
C ASN A 47 8.06 -14.92 9.19
N PHE A 48 7.15 -14.13 8.61
CA PHE A 48 6.41 -13.11 9.35
C PHE A 48 5.58 -13.71 10.49
N ALA A 49 4.81 -14.78 10.21
CA ALA A 49 4.03 -15.48 11.22
C ALA A 49 4.91 -15.98 12.38
N ARG A 50 6.08 -16.56 12.05
CA ARG A 50 7.09 -17.00 13.01
C ARG A 50 7.64 -15.86 13.85
N TRP A 51 8.11 -14.79 13.22
CA TRP A 51 8.74 -13.69 13.94
C TRP A 51 7.77 -12.91 14.82
N GLN A 52 6.51 -12.75 14.38
CA GLN A 52 5.48 -12.19 15.23
C GLN A 52 5.21 -13.09 16.43
N MET A 53 5.09 -14.41 16.24
CA MET A 53 4.92 -15.35 17.35
C MET A 53 6.07 -15.27 18.36
N ASP A 54 7.33 -15.27 17.90
CA ASP A 54 8.50 -15.10 18.76
C ASP A 54 8.43 -13.78 19.56
N GLY A 55 8.02 -12.68 18.90
CA GLY A 55 7.90 -11.36 19.53
C GLY A 55 6.78 -11.31 20.58
N TRP A 56 5.60 -11.85 20.28
CA TRP A 56 4.49 -11.95 21.22
C TRP A 56 4.80 -12.83 22.43
N ARG A 57 5.65 -13.84 22.25
CA ARG A 57 6.06 -14.79 23.30
C ARG A 57 7.41 -14.46 23.93
N ASN A 58 8.00 -13.31 23.64
CA ASN A 58 9.32 -12.95 24.14
C ASN A 58 9.39 -12.79 25.67
N ASN A 59 8.24 -12.74 26.33
CA ASN A 59 8.06 -12.64 27.77
C ASN A 59 7.39 -13.89 28.38
N ALA A 60 7.21 -14.97 27.61
CA ALA A 60 6.50 -16.17 28.06
C ALA A 60 7.27 -16.98 29.12
N GLU A 61 8.61 -16.92 29.10
CA GLU A 61 9.50 -17.54 30.09
C GLU A 61 10.64 -16.56 30.38
N VAL A 62 10.55 -15.85 31.52
CA VAL A 62 11.52 -14.84 31.94
C VAL A 62 11.91 -15.10 33.40
N ALA A 63 13.21 -15.13 33.67
CA ALA A 63 13.75 -15.10 35.02
C ALA A 63 14.34 -13.71 35.32
N ARG A 64 14.24 -13.27 36.57
CA ARG A 64 14.82 -12.02 37.05
C ARG A 64 15.85 -12.32 38.12
N GLY A 65 16.94 -11.56 38.13
CA GLY A 65 18.01 -11.72 39.10
C GLY A 65 18.67 -10.40 39.46
N THR A 66 19.46 -10.44 40.52
CA THR A 66 20.33 -9.34 40.94
C THR A 66 21.78 -9.79 40.94
N SER A 67 22.68 -8.89 40.58
CA SER A 67 24.12 -9.14 40.68
C SER A 67 24.87 -7.87 41.05
N ARG A 68 26.16 -8.02 41.35
CA ARG A 68 27.11 -6.90 41.50
C ARG A 68 28.07 -6.82 40.31
N SER A 69 27.74 -7.47 39.20
CA SER A 69 28.61 -7.54 38.02
C SER A 69 28.09 -6.63 36.92
N PRO A 70 28.94 -5.75 36.34
CA PRO A 70 28.61 -5.00 35.14
C PRO A 70 28.65 -5.88 33.87
N GLU A 71 29.14 -7.12 33.97
CA GLU A 71 29.27 -8.04 32.82
C GLU A 71 27.92 -8.63 32.38
N ILE A 72 26.88 -8.49 33.19
CA ILE A 72 25.52 -8.93 32.87
C ILE A 72 24.79 -7.78 32.15
N TRP A 73 24.84 -7.77 30.83
CA TRP A 73 24.18 -6.77 29.98
C TRP A 73 23.48 -7.41 28.76
N PRO A 74 22.47 -6.76 28.15
CA PRO A 74 21.63 -7.38 27.13
C PRO A 74 22.41 -7.89 25.92
N GLY A 75 22.15 -9.12 25.49
CA GLY A 75 22.88 -9.78 24.39
C GLY A 75 23.99 -10.72 24.85
N ARG A 76 24.35 -10.72 26.14
CA ARG A 76 25.23 -11.75 26.73
C ARG A 76 24.46 -13.02 27.03
N ARG A 77 25.17 -14.14 26.98
CA ARG A 77 24.73 -15.41 27.57
C ARG A 77 25.52 -15.67 28.85
N ILE A 78 24.83 -16.18 29.86
CA ILE A 78 25.39 -16.53 31.16
C ILE A 78 24.97 -17.95 31.51
N VAL A 79 25.84 -18.69 32.20
CA VAL A 79 25.52 -20.02 32.71
C VAL A 79 25.20 -19.89 34.19
N LEU A 80 23.96 -20.22 34.58
CA LEU A 80 23.58 -20.28 35.99
C LEU A 80 24.05 -21.61 36.58
N THR A 81 24.71 -21.56 37.73
CA THR A 81 25.16 -22.73 38.49
C THR A 81 24.82 -22.55 39.98
N GLY A 82 24.71 -23.66 40.73
CA GLY A 82 24.46 -23.64 42.18
C GLY A 82 23.03 -23.28 42.60
N HIS A 83 22.08 -23.15 41.67
CA HIS A 83 20.68 -22.89 42.00
C HIS A 83 20.02 -24.16 42.60
N PRO A 84 19.23 -24.07 43.70
CA PRO A 84 18.60 -25.23 44.34
C PRO A 84 17.67 -26.03 43.42
N GLN A 85 16.99 -25.35 42.49
CA GLN A 85 16.22 -26.00 41.44
C GLN A 85 17.14 -26.36 40.26
N ALA A 86 17.38 -27.66 40.07
CA ALA A 86 18.32 -28.19 39.10
C ALA A 86 18.05 -27.73 37.65
N ASN A 87 16.78 -27.65 37.25
CA ASN A 87 16.36 -27.23 35.91
C ASN A 87 16.71 -25.78 35.56
N LEU A 88 16.97 -24.92 36.56
CA LEU A 88 17.39 -23.54 36.33
C LEU A 88 18.91 -23.40 36.10
N ASN A 89 19.70 -24.42 36.45
CA ASN A 89 21.15 -24.45 36.21
C ASN A 89 21.45 -24.75 34.73
N ARG A 90 21.27 -23.74 33.89
CA ARG A 90 21.42 -23.82 32.43
C ARG A 90 21.96 -22.50 31.87
N GLU A 91 22.15 -22.46 30.55
CA GLU A 91 22.48 -21.22 29.85
C GLU A 91 21.25 -20.32 29.68
N TRP A 92 21.43 -19.04 29.97
CA TRP A 92 20.43 -17.97 29.92
C TRP A 92 20.95 -16.82 29.07
N GLN A 93 20.08 -16.17 28.30
CA GLN A 93 20.39 -14.97 27.54
C GLN A 93 19.82 -13.75 28.26
N VAL A 94 20.66 -12.72 28.45
CA VAL A 94 20.26 -11.45 29.06
C VAL A 94 19.48 -10.60 28.05
N VAL A 95 18.28 -10.16 28.43
CA VAL A 95 17.38 -9.37 27.58
C VAL A 95 17.14 -7.96 28.12
N ALA A 96 17.37 -7.73 29.42
CA ALA A 96 17.34 -6.41 30.04
C ALA A 96 18.32 -6.37 31.22
N SER A 97 18.89 -5.20 31.49
CA SER A 97 19.73 -4.93 32.66
C SER A 97 19.60 -3.45 33.03
N GLU A 98 19.48 -3.18 34.32
CA GLU A 98 19.49 -1.87 34.93
C GLU A 98 20.64 -1.86 35.96
N LEU A 99 21.66 -1.06 35.70
CA LEU A 99 22.87 -0.99 36.49
C LEU A 99 22.90 0.32 37.29
N HIS A 100 22.90 0.19 38.62
CA HIS A 100 23.01 1.30 39.56
C HIS A 100 24.36 1.24 40.29
N GLY A 101 25.02 2.38 40.42
CA GLY A 101 26.32 2.49 41.07
C GLY A 101 26.34 3.63 42.08
N GLU A 102 26.85 3.36 43.28
CA GLU A 102 26.99 4.35 44.35
C GLU A 102 28.43 4.40 44.86
N GLN A 103 28.97 5.62 44.99
CA GLN A 103 30.30 5.85 45.56
C GLN A 103 30.24 6.84 46.73
N PRO A 104 29.83 6.41 47.94
CA PRO A 104 29.68 7.31 49.09
C PRO A 104 30.98 8.02 49.51
N GLN A 105 32.13 7.37 49.31
CA GLN A 105 33.46 7.88 49.72
C GLN A 105 34.00 9.00 48.83
N ALA A 106 33.37 9.31 47.69
CA ALA A 106 33.74 10.45 46.87
C ALA A 106 33.44 11.81 47.55
N VAL A 107 32.62 11.81 48.60
CA VAL A 107 32.29 13.00 49.41
C VAL A 107 33.25 13.10 50.60
N PRO A 108 34.03 14.19 50.73
CA PRO A 108 34.92 14.39 51.88
C PRO A 108 34.17 14.34 53.22
N GLY A 109 34.70 13.59 54.18
CA GLY A 109 34.12 13.45 55.52
C GLY A 109 33.08 12.34 55.68
N ARG A 110 32.67 11.66 54.60
CA ARG A 110 31.78 10.50 54.68
C ARG A 110 32.59 9.22 54.95
N GLN A 111 32.42 8.63 56.13
CA GLN A 111 33.02 7.35 56.52
C GLN A 111 31.95 6.24 56.53
N GLY A 112 32.28 5.02 56.10
CA GLY A 112 31.33 3.90 56.00
C GLY A 112 31.42 3.12 54.68
N ALA A 113 30.29 2.57 54.23
CA ALA A 113 30.17 1.64 53.09
C ALA A 113 30.98 2.08 51.84
N GLY A 114 31.72 1.13 51.26
CA GLY A 114 32.53 1.33 50.06
C GLY A 114 31.70 1.55 48.79
N THR A 115 32.40 1.57 47.63
CA THR A 115 31.72 1.66 46.32
C THR A 115 30.84 0.43 46.10
N ALA A 116 29.58 0.65 45.76
CA ALA A 116 28.59 -0.40 45.53
C ALA A 116 28.11 -0.38 44.07
N LEU A 117 27.88 -1.56 43.53
CA LEU A 117 27.29 -1.77 42.21
C LEU A 117 26.15 -2.78 42.36
N GLU A 118 24.98 -2.42 41.85
CA GLU A 118 23.79 -3.26 41.84
C GLU A 118 23.26 -3.34 40.41
N ASN A 119 23.00 -4.55 39.95
CA ASN A 119 22.47 -4.81 38.62
C ASN A 119 21.21 -5.66 38.75
N HIS A 120 20.06 -5.11 38.32
CA HIS A 120 18.82 -5.84 38.16
C HIS A 120 18.70 -6.27 36.71
N PHE A 121 18.55 -7.56 36.45
CA PHE A 121 18.52 -8.07 35.09
C PHE A 121 17.38 -9.05 34.85
N ALA A 122 16.99 -9.16 33.58
CA ALA A 122 16.04 -10.16 33.10
C ALA A 122 16.71 -11.04 32.06
N VAL A 123 16.46 -12.34 32.16
CA VAL A 123 16.96 -13.35 31.23
C VAL A 123 15.85 -14.23 30.69
N ILE A 124 16.09 -14.80 29.51
CA ILE A 124 15.30 -15.89 28.94
C ILE A 124 16.21 -17.11 28.72
N PRO A 125 15.69 -18.34 28.59
CA PRO A 125 16.55 -19.48 28.28
C PRO A 125 17.28 -19.30 26.94
N ALA A 126 18.57 -19.67 26.87
CA ALA A 126 19.41 -19.36 25.70
C ALA A 126 19.06 -20.13 24.40
N ASP A 127 18.23 -21.16 24.50
CA ASP A 127 17.65 -21.90 23.37
C ASP A 127 16.33 -21.30 22.87
N ARG A 128 15.91 -20.15 23.40
CA ARG A 128 14.76 -19.37 22.94
C ARG A 128 15.23 -18.21 22.09
N THR A 129 14.53 -17.97 20.98
CA THR A 129 14.79 -16.79 20.15
C THR A 129 14.07 -15.59 20.76
N TRP A 130 14.81 -14.57 21.19
CA TRP A 130 14.22 -13.30 21.57
C TRP A 130 13.95 -12.44 20.34
N ARG A 131 12.73 -11.88 20.25
CA ARG A 131 12.40 -10.81 19.32
C ARG A 131 11.69 -9.69 20.06
N PRO A 132 11.83 -8.43 19.62
CA PRO A 132 10.98 -7.37 20.15
C PRO A 132 9.52 -7.67 19.83
N GLN A 133 8.61 -7.18 20.67
CA GLN A 133 7.19 -7.23 20.36
C GLN A 133 6.92 -6.44 19.06
N PRO A 134 6.03 -6.93 18.17
CA PRO A 134 5.67 -6.20 16.95
C PRO A 134 5.19 -4.78 17.28
N LEU A 135 5.82 -3.78 16.67
CA LEU A 135 5.43 -2.39 16.83
C LEU A 135 4.35 -2.00 15.80
N LEU A 136 3.52 -1.03 16.16
CA LEU A 136 2.59 -0.40 15.23
C LEU A 136 3.37 0.30 14.10
N LYS A 137 2.85 0.21 12.88
CA LYS A 137 3.41 0.90 11.74
C LYS A 137 2.96 2.36 11.66
N PRO A 138 3.76 3.23 11.00
CA PRO A 138 3.28 4.51 10.53
C PRO A 138 2.06 4.31 9.63
N LEU A 139 1.07 5.18 9.80
CA LEU A 139 -0.15 5.21 9.01
C LEU A 139 -0.23 6.53 8.24
N VAL A 140 -0.83 6.47 7.06
CA VAL A 140 -1.29 7.65 6.33
C VAL A 140 -2.76 7.87 6.66
N ASP A 141 -3.06 9.02 7.26
CA ASP A 141 -4.42 9.32 7.75
C ASP A 141 -5.46 9.52 6.65
N GLY A 142 -5.03 9.79 5.42
CA GLY A 142 -5.93 9.94 4.29
C GLY A 142 -5.25 10.09 2.93
N PRO A 143 -6.05 10.24 1.87
CA PRO A 143 -5.55 10.33 0.50
C PRO A 143 -4.68 11.56 0.28
N GLN A 144 -3.73 11.44 -0.65
CA GLN A 144 -2.78 12.49 -1.01
C GLN A 144 -2.74 12.67 -2.53
N SER A 145 -2.43 13.89 -2.99
CA SER A 145 -2.17 14.12 -4.41
C SER A 145 -0.75 13.67 -4.79
N ALA A 146 -0.62 13.17 -6.02
CA ALA A 146 0.64 12.84 -6.64
C ALA A 146 0.56 13.12 -8.15
N VAL A 147 1.71 13.29 -8.80
CA VAL A 147 1.79 13.51 -10.25
C VAL A 147 2.26 12.24 -10.94
N VAL A 148 1.58 11.82 -12.00
CA VAL A 148 1.96 10.64 -12.78
C VAL A 148 3.29 10.91 -13.50
N THR A 149 4.21 9.95 -13.44
CA THR A 149 5.54 10.05 -14.06
C THR A 149 5.80 8.94 -15.08
N GLY A 150 6.82 9.14 -15.91
CA GLY A 150 7.24 8.20 -16.93
C GLY A 150 8.56 8.63 -17.58
N PRO A 151 9.06 7.87 -18.57
CA PRO A 151 10.27 8.21 -19.31
C PRO A 151 10.17 9.57 -19.98
N ALA A 152 11.33 10.20 -20.21
CA ALA A 152 11.39 11.46 -20.93
C ALA A 152 10.75 11.36 -22.32
N GLY A 153 9.84 12.29 -22.62
CA GLY A 153 9.13 12.34 -23.91
C GLY A 153 7.95 11.38 -24.04
N GLU A 154 7.63 10.57 -23.01
CA GLU A 154 6.47 9.67 -23.01
C GLU A 154 5.22 10.36 -22.45
N GLU A 155 4.05 10.11 -23.06
CA GLU A 155 2.77 10.67 -22.61
C GLU A 155 1.97 9.65 -21.79
N ILE A 156 2.14 8.35 -22.07
CA ILE A 156 1.44 7.27 -21.38
C ILE A 156 2.45 6.19 -20.98
N PHE A 157 2.66 6.01 -19.68
CA PHE A 157 3.56 4.99 -19.15
C PHE A 157 2.83 4.08 -18.17
N CYS A 158 2.46 2.88 -18.63
CA CYS A 158 1.78 1.87 -17.83
C CYS A 158 2.27 0.44 -18.10
N ASP A 159 1.92 -0.48 -17.21
CA ASP A 159 2.21 -1.91 -17.38
C ASP A 159 0.99 -2.72 -17.85
N GLU A 160 1.15 -4.05 -17.94
CA GLU A 160 0.11 -5.01 -18.37
C GLU A 160 -1.19 -4.97 -17.54
N HIS A 161 -1.16 -4.33 -16.36
CA HIS A 161 -2.31 -4.19 -15.47
C HIS A 161 -2.89 -2.77 -15.47
N GLY A 162 -2.41 -1.89 -16.37
CA GLY A 162 -2.81 -0.48 -16.41
C GLY A 162 -2.34 0.32 -15.18
N ARG A 163 -1.31 -0.15 -14.48
CA ARG A 163 -0.71 0.56 -13.35
C ARG A 163 0.19 1.67 -13.87
N VAL A 164 0.32 2.74 -13.11
CA VAL A 164 1.22 3.87 -13.42
C VAL A 164 2.21 4.09 -12.30
N ARG A 165 3.23 4.91 -12.54
CA ARG A 165 4.13 5.42 -11.50
C ARG A 165 3.82 6.88 -11.22
N VAL A 166 4.13 7.33 -10.01
CA VAL A 166 3.83 8.68 -9.55
C VAL A 166 4.99 9.26 -8.78
N LYS A 167 5.01 10.59 -8.69
CA LYS A 167 5.85 11.35 -7.79
C LYS A 167 4.97 11.99 -6.72
N PHE A 168 5.22 11.63 -5.46
CA PHE A 168 4.59 12.29 -4.32
C PHE A 168 5.23 13.65 -4.05
N ASN A 169 4.43 14.62 -3.59
CA ASN A 169 4.89 15.99 -3.35
C ASN A 169 5.94 16.10 -2.22
N TRP A 170 5.92 15.15 -1.27
CA TRP A 170 6.87 15.10 -0.15
C TRP A 170 8.13 14.29 -0.46
N ASP A 171 8.20 13.61 -1.61
CA ASP A 171 9.37 12.83 -1.97
C ASP A 171 10.49 13.76 -2.45
N ARG A 172 11.56 13.85 -1.66
CA ARG A 172 12.70 14.74 -1.91
C ARG A 172 13.83 14.10 -2.71
N TYR A 173 13.83 12.77 -2.84
CA TYR A 173 15.03 12.04 -3.22
C TYR A 173 14.98 11.48 -4.62
N ASN A 174 13.81 11.00 -5.06
CA ASN A 174 13.71 10.38 -6.39
C ASN A 174 13.48 11.43 -7.48
N PRO A 175 14.04 11.26 -8.67
CA PRO A 175 13.67 12.08 -9.84
C PRO A 175 12.20 11.84 -10.23
N ALA A 176 11.62 12.81 -10.96
CA ALA A 176 10.27 12.72 -11.53
C ALA A 176 10.33 12.07 -12.92
N ASP A 177 10.63 10.77 -12.97
CA ASP A 177 10.85 10.00 -14.18
C ASP A 177 10.22 8.59 -14.07
N GLN A 178 10.64 7.65 -14.91
CA GLN A 178 10.15 6.28 -14.87
C GLN A 178 10.47 5.55 -13.57
N ASP A 179 11.36 6.02 -12.70
CA ASP A 179 11.80 5.35 -11.47
C ASP A 179 11.30 6.01 -10.18
N SER A 180 10.40 6.98 -10.28
CA SER A 180 9.85 7.73 -9.12
C SER A 180 9.17 6.88 -8.05
N SER A 181 8.50 5.78 -8.44
CA SER A 181 7.75 4.93 -7.49
C SER A 181 7.61 3.49 -7.96
N CYS A 182 7.04 2.65 -7.10
CA CYS A 182 6.49 1.37 -7.52
C CYS A 182 5.30 1.55 -8.50
N TRP A 183 4.88 0.45 -9.14
CA TRP A 183 3.68 0.42 -9.98
C TRP A 183 2.40 0.43 -9.13
N ILE A 184 1.59 1.48 -9.29
CA ILE A 184 0.39 1.74 -8.49
C ILE A 184 -0.86 1.43 -9.32
N ARG A 185 -1.79 0.65 -8.74
CA ARG A 185 -3.08 0.33 -9.38
C ARG A 185 -3.97 1.55 -9.44
N VAL A 186 -4.73 1.67 -10.52
CA VAL A 186 -5.68 2.77 -10.77
C VAL A 186 -7.10 2.22 -10.69
N ALA A 187 -7.89 2.75 -9.76
CA ALA A 187 -9.31 2.48 -9.68
C ALA A 187 -10.00 2.90 -10.99
N GLN A 188 -10.88 2.04 -11.48
CA GLN A 188 -11.67 2.28 -12.69
C GLN A 188 -13.14 2.40 -12.31
N ALA A 189 -13.90 3.20 -13.08
CA ALA A 189 -15.34 3.36 -12.87
C ALA A 189 -16.11 2.04 -13.02
N TRP A 190 -15.62 1.13 -13.89
CA TRP A 190 -16.18 -0.20 -14.09
C TRP A 190 -15.07 -1.16 -14.55
N ALA A 191 -14.84 -2.26 -13.83
CA ALA A 191 -13.81 -3.25 -14.16
C ALA A 191 -14.35 -4.67 -14.05
N GLY A 192 -14.51 -5.36 -15.18
CA GLY A 192 -14.89 -6.76 -15.27
C GLY A 192 -13.89 -7.59 -16.08
N THR A 193 -14.11 -8.90 -16.13
CA THR A 193 -13.24 -9.81 -16.89
C THR A 193 -13.41 -9.59 -18.39
N GLY A 194 -12.49 -8.82 -18.99
CA GLY A 194 -12.50 -8.51 -20.42
C GLY A 194 -13.48 -7.41 -20.83
N PHE A 195 -14.06 -6.66 -19.88
CA PHE A 195 -14.98 -5.57 -20.17
C PHE A 195 -14.89 -4.46 -19.10
N GLY A 196 -15.41 -3.27 -19.43
CA GLY A 196 -15.53 -2.16 -18.49
C GLY A 196 -14.99 -0.85 -19.07
N HIS A 197 -14.67 0.08 -18.17
CA HIS A 197 -14.07 1.37 -18.48
C HIS A 197 -12.57 1.32 -18.18
N LEU A 198 -11.75 1.73 -19.15
CA LEU A 198 -10.32 1.87 -18.97
C LEU A 198 -9.86 3.25 -19.46
N ALA A 199 -9.47 4.10 -18.53
CA ALA A 199 -8.70 5.30 -18.84
C ALA A 199 -7.39 5.20 -18.08
N ILE A 200 -6.25 5.31 -18.75
CA ILE A 200 -4.93 5.33 -18.09
C ILE A 200 -4.57 6.79 -17.77
N PRO A 201 -4.14 7.12 -16.53
CA PRO A 201 -3.59 8.42 -16.23
C PRO A 201 -2.33 8.69 -17.08
N ARG A 202 -2.24 9.88 -17.66
CA ARG A 202 -1.10 10.30 -18.49
C ARG A 202 -0.01 10.94 -17.65
N VAL A 203 1.23 10.88 -18.12
CA VAL A 203 2.38 11.58 -17.50
C VAL A 203 2.05 13.07 -17.33
N GLY A 204 2.34 13.61 -16.15
CA GLY A 204 2.04 14.99 -15.77
C GLY A 204 0.63 15.22 -15.19
N GLN A 205 -0.28 14.24 -15.24
CA GLN A 205 -1.61 14.39 -14.63
C GLN A 205 -1.55 14.21 -13.11
N GLU A 206 -2.33 15.02 -12.40
CA GLU A 206 -2.55 14.86 -10.96
C GLU A 206 -3.56 13.73 -10.68
N VAL A 207 -3.21 12.89 -9.71
CA VAL A 207 -4.02 11.78 -9.22
C VAL A 207 -4.16 11.84 -7.71
N ILE A 208 -5.25 11.28 -7.20
CA ILE A 208 -5.47 11.10 -5.76
C ILE A 208 -5.09 9.66 -5.39
N VAL A 209 -4.09 9.52 -4.55
CA VAL A 209 -3.53 8.26 -4.07
C VAL A 209 -4.00 8.03 -2.64
N ASP A 210 -4.67 6.92 -2.41
CA ASP A 210 -4.99 6.39 -1.09
C ASP A 210 -4.03 5.23 -0.75
N PHE A 211 -4.05 4.79 0.50
CA PHE A 211 -3.16 3.77 1.03
C PHE A 211 -3.99 2.67 1.69
N LEU A 212 -3.88 1.43 1.21
CA LEU A 212 -4.71 0.32 1.69
C LEU A 212 -4.42 0.06 3.18
N ASN A 213 -5.45 0.19 4.02
CA ASN A 213 -5.35 0.14 5.50
C ASN A 213 -4.40 1.21 6.08
N GLY A 214 -4.21 2.33 5.37
CA GLY A 214 -3.28 3.39 5.76
C GLY A 214 -1.80 3.02 5.62
N ASP A 215 -1.43 1.85 5.08
CA ASP A 215 -0.02 1.45 4.94
C ASP A 215 0.67 2.24 3.81
N PRO A 216 1.69 3.07 4.12
CA PRO A 216 2.43 3.83 3.11
C PRO A 216 3.03 2.96 1.99
N ASP A 217 3.26 1.66 2.27
CA ASP A 217 3.82 0.70 1.32
C ASP A 217 2.76 0.09 0.39
N GLN A 218 1.47 0.45 0.51
CA GLN A 218 0.36 -0.10 -0.28
C GLN A 218 -0.49 1.00 -0.95
N PRO A 219 0.10 1.85 -1.82
CA PRO A 219 -0.64 2.90 -2.50
C PRO A 219 -1.63 2.34 -3.55
N ILE A 220 -2.72 3.06 -3.76
CA ILE A 220 -3.73 2.84 -4.80
C ILE A 220 -4.28 4.18 -5.28
N ILE A 221 -4.32 4.40 -6.60
CA ILE A 221 -4.92 5.61 -7.17
C ILE A 221 -6.44 5.44 -7.17
N MET A 222 -7.15 6.34 -6.49
CA MET A 222 -8.60 6.29 -6.32
C MET A 222 -9.34 7.35 -7.14
N GLY A 223 -8.65 8.38 -7.61
CA GLY A 223 -9.28 9.47 -8.34
C GLY A 223 -8.31 10.34 -9.11
N ARG A 224 -8.87 11.35 -9.77
CA ARG A 224 -8.15 12.37 -10.56
C ARG A 224 -8.76 13.72 -10.32
N THR A 225 -7.95 14.74 -10.47
CA THR A 225 -8.34 16.14 -10.28
C THR A 225 -7.81 16.97 -11.44
N TYR A 226 -8.58 17.99 -11.81
CA TYR A 226 -8.09 19.06 -12.66
C TYR A 226 -7.39 20.10 -11.78
N HIS A 227 -6.39 20.76 -12.35
CA HIS A 227 -5.68 21.87 -11.71
C HIS A 227 -5.44 22.98 -12.74
N GLN A 228 -4.71 24.03 -12.35
CA GLN A 228 -4.58 25.25 -13.16
C GLN A 228 -4.02 25.02 -14.57
N GLU A 229 -3.12 24.06 -14.73
CA GLU A 229 -2.44 23.72 -15.98
C GLU A 229 -3.09 22.53 -16.72
N ASN A 230 -3.76 21.64 -15.98
CA ASN A 230 -4.60 20.57 -16.53
C ASN A 230 -6.06 20.91 -16.25
N ARG A 231 -6.66 21.75 -17.10
CA ARG A 231 -8.03 22.23 -16.92
C ARG A 231 -9.08 21.28 -17.50
N THR A 232 -10.30 21.39 -17.00
CA THR A 232 -11.48 20.70 -17.55
C THR A 232 -11.67 21.02 -19.04
N PRO A 233 -12.20 20.09 -19.84
CA PRO A 233 -12.74 20.41 -21.16
C PRO A 233 -13.80 21.53 -21.08
N GLY A 234 -13.81 22.40 -22.09
CA GLY A 234 -14.72 23.55 -22.13
C GLY A 234 -14.21 24.75 -21.35
N SER A 235 -15.13 25.63 -20.95
CA SER A 235 -14.82 26.94 -20.37
C SER A 235 -15.67 27.19 -19.12
N LEU A 236 -15.50 26.36 -18.09
CA LEU A 236 -16.20 26.52 -16.82
C LEU A 236 -15.91 27.89 -16.19
N PRO A 237 -16.92 28.53 -15.55
CA PRO A 237 -18.28 28.02 -15.29
C PRO A 237 -19.28 28.16 -16.45
N GLY A 238 -18.86 28.70 -17.61
CA GLY A 238 -19.75 28.94 -18.75
C GLY A 238 -20.36 27.67 -19.36
N THR A 239 -19.67 26.54 -19.26
CA THR A 239 -20.13 25.22 -19.76
C THR A 239 -20.70 24.33 -18.65
N LYS A 240 -21.25 24.91 -17.57
CA LYS A 240 -21.73 24.15 -16.39
C LYS A 240 -22.86 23.15 -16.67
N THR A 241 -23.59 23.29 -17.77
CA THR A 241 -24.64 22.35 -18.21
C THR A 241 -24.09 21.21 -19.06
N GLN A 242 -22.78 21.18 -19.32
CA GLN A 242 -22.17 20.19 -20.19
C GLN A 242 -21.49 19.08 -19.40
N MET A 243 -21.79 17.84 -19.77
CA MET A 243 -21.04 16.65 -19.39
C MET A 243 -20.23 16.18 -20.61
N THR A 244 -18.96 15.86 -20.41
CA THR A 244 -18.04 15.55 -21.52
C THR A 244 -17.15 14.36 -21.20
N ILE A 245 -17.07 13.41 -22.12
CA ILE A 245 -16.03 12.39 -22.20
C ILE A 245 -15.17 12.75 -23.42
N ARG A 246 -14.02 13.37 -23.17
CA ARG A 246 -13.08 13.81 -24.21
C ARG A 246 -11.74 13.09 -24.04
N SER A 247 -11.24 12.49 -25.12
CA SER A 247 -9.91 11.92 -25.18
C SER A 247 -8.89 12.92 -25.73
N LYS A 248 -7.64 12.52 -25.88
CA LYS A 248 -6.61 13.28 -26.59
C LYS A 248 -5.81 12.34 -27.48
N THR A 249 -5.53 12.72 -28.72
CA THR A 249 -4.64 11.98 -29.61
C THR A 249 -3.30 11.79 -28.94
N TYR A 250 -2.81 10.55 -28.89
CA TYR A 250 -1.49 10.24 -28.33
C TYR A 250 -0.40 10.99 -29.11
N MET A 251 0.46 11.72 -28.39
CA MET A 251 1.52 12.54 -28.99
C MET A 251 1.00 13.58 -30.00
N GLY A 252 -0.25 14.02 -29.86
CA GLY A 252 -0.90 14.97 -30.76
C GLY A 252 -1.90 15.87 -30.05
N SER A 253 -2.55 16.75 -30.82
CA SER A 253 -3.49 17.76 -30.32
C SER A 253 -4.97 17.47 -30.61
N GLY A 254 -5.27 16.42 -31.38
CA GLY A 254 -6.65 16.01 -31.69
C GLY A 254 -7.39 15.35 -30.52
N PHE A 255 -8.68 15.04 -30.70
CA PHE A 255 -9.50 14.39 -29.67
C PHE A 255 -10.73 13.67 -30.25
N ASN A 256 -11.18 12.61 -29.57
CA ASN A 256 -12.54 12.08 -29.72
C ASN A 256 -13.39 12.63 -28.57
N GLU A 257 -14.68 12.86 -28.81
CA GLU A 257 -15.58 13.41 -27.79
C GLU A 257 -16.99 12.83 -27.88
N LEU A 258 -17.55 12.50 -26.72
CA LEU A 258 -18.98 12.38 -26.47
C LEU A 258 -19.37 13.45 -25.45
N LYS A 259 -20.28 14.35 -25.83
CA LYS A 259 -20.72 15.47 -24.99
C LYS A 259 -22.24 15.54 -24.94
N PHE A 260 -22.76 15.77 -23.75
CA PHE A 260 -24.17 16.06 -23.46
C PHE A 260 -24.26 17.50 -22.94
N ASP A 261 -25.13 18.32 -23.52
CA ASP A 261 -25.49 19.65 -23.00
C ASP A 261 -26.94 19.62 -22.55
N ASP A 262 -27.18 19.86 -21.27
CA ASP A 262 -28.51 19.83 -20.65
C ASP A 262 -29.09 21.24 -20.44
N ALA A 263 -28.62 22.23 -21.20
CA ALA A 263 -29.20 23.57 -21.18
C ALA A 263 -30.65 23.54 -21.71
N THR A 264 -31.61 23.95 -20.88
CA THR A 264 -33.04 23.91 -21.20
C THR A 264 -33.37 24.60 -22.52
N GLY A 265 -34.04 23.87 -23.42
CA GLY A 265 -34.43 24.33 -24.76
C GLY A 265 -33.27 24.42 -25.76
N ARG A 266 -32.07 23.96 -25.38
CA ARG A 266 -30.86 23.89 -26.22
C ARG A 266 -30.10 22.58 -25.96
N GLU A 267 -30.82 21.54 -25.58
CA GLU A 267 -30.25 20.24 -25.27
C GLU A 267 -29.53 19.66 -26.49
N GLN A 268 -28.35 19.07 -26.28
CA GLN A 268 -27.54 18.54 -27.38
C GLN A 268 -26.76 17.30 -26.97
N VAL A 269 -26.78 16.28 -27.83
CA VAL A 269 -25.77 15.23 -27.86
C VAL A 269 -24.81 15.51 -29.01
N TYR A 270 -23.51 15.57 -28.72
CA TYR A 270 -22.46 15.78 -29.70
C TYR A 270 -21.49 14.60 -29.68
N ILE A 271 -21.24 14.05 -30.86
CA ILE A 271 -20.28 12.96 -31.09
C ILE A 271 -19.25 13.47 -32.10
N HIS A 272 -17.98 13.41 -31.71
CA HIS A 272 -16.84 13.79 -32.53
C HIS A 272 -15.85 12.64 -32.62
N ALA A 273 -15.53 12.25 -33.84
CA ALA A 273 -14.44 11.33 -34.15
C ALA A 273 -13.30 12.10 -34.82
N GLN A 274 -12.09 11.99 -34.29
CA GLN A 274 -10.90 12.67 -34.82
C GLN A 274 -10.49 12.16 -36.21
N LYS A 275 -10.83 10.91 -36.53
CA LYS A 275 -10.44 10.27 -37.79
C LYS A 275 -11.57 9.39 -38.36
N ASN A 276 -11.69 8.16 -37.89
CA ASN A 276 -12.71 7.22 -38.34
C ASN A 276 -13.81 7.10 -37.28
N MET A 277 -15.05 6.94 -37.73
CA MET A 277 -16.18 6.55 -36.89
C MET A 277 -16.81 5.30 -37.51
N ASP A 278 -16.60 4.16 -36.86
CA ASP A 278 -17.23 2.89 -37.24
C ASP A 278 -18.42 2.62 -36.32
N THR A 279 -19.51 2.10 -36.87
CA THR A 279 -20.71 1.73 -36.11
C THR A 279 -21.21 0.38 -36.60
N GLU A 280 -21.12 -0.62 -35.74
CA GLU A 280 -21.57 -1.98 -36.01
C GLU A 280 -22.80 -2.31 -35.16
N VAL A 281 -23.86 -2.79 -35.81
CA VAL A 281 -25.12 -3.18 -35.16
C VAL A 281 -25.46 -4.59 -35.64
N LEU A 282 -25.51 -5.55 -34.71
CA LEU A 282 -25.65 -6.97 -35.02
C LEU A 282 -27.07 -7.42 -35.37
N ASN A 283 -28.06 -6.56 -35.14
CA ASN A 283 -29.45 -6.81 -35.48
C ASN A 283 -30.04 -5.56 -36.15
N ASP A 284 -31.03 -4.91 -35.56
CA ASP A 284 -31.71 -3.77 -36.17
C ASP A 284 -31.16 -2.43 -35.68
N ARG A 285 -30.96 -1.48 -36.60
CA ARG A 285 -30.72 -0.06 -36.30
C ARG A 285 -31.93 0.76 -36.71
N THR A 286 -32.60 1.37 -35.74
CA THR A 286 -33.71 2.30 -35.98
C THR A 286 -33.26 3.75 -35.77
N THR A 287 -33.62 4.64 -36.69
CA THR A 287 -33.38 6.08 -36.56
C THR A 287 -34.68 6.85 -36.77
N THR A 288 -35.09 7.65 -35.79
CA THR A 288 -36.29 8.49 -35.86
C THR A 288 -35.91 9.93 -35.57
N VAL A 289 -36.12 10.81 -36.53
CA VAL A 289 -35.90 12.25 -36.41
C VAL A 289 -37.24 12.96 -36.58
N LYS A 290 -37.70 13.67 -35.53
CA LYS A 290 -39.03 14.30 -35.50
C LYS A 290 -39.11 15.65 -36.21
N HIS A 291 -37.95 16.25 -36.48
CA HIS A 291 -37.83 17.48 -37.24
C HIS A 291 -36.96 17.16 -38.46
N ASP A 292 -35.76 17.75 -38.56
CA ASP A 292 -34.93 17.61 -39.75
C ASP A 292 -33.71 16.71 -39.53
N HIS A 293 -33.39 15.89 -40.53
CA HIS A 293 -32.12 15.19 -40.65
C HIS A 293 -31.28 15.84 -41.75
N ARG A 294 -30.02 16.18 -41.44
CA ARG A 294 -29.06 16.70 -42.41
C ARG A 294 -27.78 15.89 -42.35
N GLU A 295 -27.41 15.33 -43.49
CA GLU A 295 -26.14 14.64 -43.72
C GLU A 295 -25.31 15.43 -44.75
N THR A 296 -23.98 15.42 -44.61
CA THR A 296 -23.08 16.04 -45.58
C THR A 296 -21.83 15.19 -45.72
N VAL A 297 -21.68 14.57 -46.89
CA VAL A 297 -20.51 13.78 -47.27
C VAL A 297 -19.71 14.58 -48.29
N LYS A 298 -18.44 14.88 -47.98
CA LYS A 298 -17.58 15.71 -48.85
C LYS A 298 -16.88 14.93 -49.96
N ASN A 299 -16.84 13.60 -49.84
CA ASN A 299 -16.25 12.70 -50.82
C ASN A 299 -17.30 11.63 -51.15
N ASP A 300 -16.92 10.35 -51.15
CA ASP A 300 -17.81 9.28 -51.58
C ASP A 300 -18.70 8.74 -50.45
N GLN A 301 -19.94 8.42 -50.80
CA GLN A 301 -20.86 7.64 -49.98
C GLN A 301 -21.22 6.36 -50.74
N THR A 302 -20.96 5.21 -50.11
CA THR A 302 -21.40 3.90 -50.63
C THR A 302 -22.40 3.31 -49.68
N VAL A 303 -23.56 2.93 -50.21
CA VAL A 303 -24.60 2.20 -49.47
C VAL A 303 -24.83 0.88 -50.17
N THR A 304 -24.60 -0.21 -49.46
CA THR A 304 -24.87 -1.57 -49.97
C THR A 304 -25.99 -2.17 -49.16
N ILE A 305 -27.06 -2.57 -49.85
CA ILE A 305 -28.23 -3.21 -49.25
C ILE A 305 -28.29 -4.62 -49.84
N GLN A 306 -28.06 -5.62 -49.00
CA GLN A 306 -28.21 -7.02 -49.39
C GLN A 306 -29.54 -7.51 -48.80
N GLY A 307 -30.54 -7.64 -49.67
CA GLY A 307 -31.77 -8.33 -49.32
C GLY A 307 -31.56 -9.84 -49.25
N ARG A 308 -32.50 -10.54 -48.61
CA ARG A 308 -32.74 -11.96 -48.87
C ARG A 308 -33.65 -12.13 -50.08
#